data_AF-A0A3R9KZ54-F1
#
_entry.id   AF-A0A3R9KZ54-F1
#
_cell.length_a   1.000
_cell.length_b   1.000
_cell.length_c   1.000
_cell.angle_alpha   90.00
_cell.angle_beta   90.00
_cell.angle_gamma   90.00
#
_symmetry.space_group_name_H-M   'P 1'
#
loop_
_entity.id
_entity.type
_entity.pdbx_description
1 polymer ?
#
loop_
_entity_poly.entity_id
_entity_poly.type
_entity_poly.pdbx_seq_one_letter_code
_entity_poly.pdbx_strand_id
1 'polypeptide(L)' 'MMETKQVTSFVLRFQLADLEMDNRKKYWRVKVTHVQDEKEALFDSIDAAMEFIKEVVGET' A
#
# COMPACT_ATOMS: atom_id res chain seq x y z
N MET A 1 -3.11 14.36 -25.26
CA MET A 1 -2.37 14.83 -24.06
C MET A 1 -2.88 13.97 -22.92
N MET A 2 -2.01 13.25 -22.21
CA MET A 2 -2.46 12.54 -21.01
C MET A 2 -2.83 13.61 -19.99
N GLU A 3 -4.09 13.65 -19.58
CA GLU A 3 -4.48 14.47 -18.44
C GLU A 3 -3.63 14.03 -17.25
N THR A 4 -2.76 14.91 -16.77
CA THR A 4 -2.10 14.74 -15.48
C THR A 4 -3.21 14.60 -14.45
N LYS A 5 -3.44 13.38 -13.93
CA LYS A 5 -4.39 13.13 -12.84
C LYS A 5 -3.94 14.00 -11.66
N GLN A 6 -4.61 15.12 -11.44
CA GLN A 6 -4.31 16.06 -10.36
C GLN A 6 -4.49 15.44 -8.97
N VAL A 7 -5.30 14.38 -8.88
CA VAL A 7 -5.59 13.63 -7.66
C VAL A 7 -5.59 12.14 -7.99
N THR A 8 -4.82 11.37 -7.23
CA THR A 8 -4.97 9.91 -7.11
C THR A 8 -5.36 9.57 -5.67
N SER A 9 -6.05 8.44 -5.46
CA SER A 9 -6.56 8.05 -4.16
C SER A 9 -6.31 6.57 -3.93
N PHE A 10 -5.91 6.24 -2.71
CA PHE A 10 -5.64 4.88 -2.28
C PHE A 10 -6.42 4.58 -1.02
N VAL A 11 -6.94 3.36 -0.94
CA VAL A 11 -7.43 2.79 0.33
C VAL A 11 -6.38 1.80 0.83
N LEU A 12 -5.82 2.08 2.00
CA LEU A 12 -4.87 1.19 2.67
C LEU A 12 -5.60 0.45 3.79
N ARG A 13 -5.53 -0.88 3.75
CA ARG A 13 -6.07 -1.76 4.80
C ARG A 13 -4.93 -2.53 5.44
N PHE A 14 -4.76 -2.31 6.75
CA PHE A 14 -3.79 -3.02 7.57
C PHE A 14 -4.49 -4.18 8.28
N GLN A 15 -3.95 -5.37 8.13
CA GLN A 15 -4.40 -6.56 8.83
C GLN A 15 -3.21 -7.08 9.65
N LEU A 16 -3.40 -7.21 10.96
CA LEU A 16 -2.40 -7.87 11.80
C LEU A 16 -2.42 -9.36 11.42
N ALA A 17 -1.38 -9.80 10.74
CA ALA A 17 -1.25 -11.17 10.27
C ALA A 17 -0.68 -12.07 11.38
N ASP A 18 0.26 -11.55 12.16
CA ASP A 18 0.87 -12.27 13.27
C ASP A 18 1.42 -11.31 14.34
N LEU A 19 1.56 -11.80 15.56
CA LEU A 19 2.17 -11.11 16.69
C LEU A 19 3.14 -12.06 17.38
N GLU A 20 4.43 -11.80 17.22
CA GLU A 20 5.47 -12.54 17.92
C GLU A 20 5.62 -11.96 19.33
N MET A 21 5.17 -12.72 20.33
CA MET A 21 5.04 -12.24 21.71
C MET A 21 6.39 -11.97 22.39
N ASP A 22 7.42 -12.73 22.03
CA ASP A 22 8.74 -12.68 22.67
C ASP A 22 9.48 -11.37 22.41
N ASN A 23 9.33 -10.82 21.20
CA ASN A 23 9.98 -9.58 20.77
C ASN A 23 8.98 -8.42 20.56
N ARG A 24 7.68 -8.66 20.80
CA ARG A 24 6.56 -7.72 20.52
C ARG A 24 6.51 -7.25 19.05
N LYS A 25 7.04 -8.04 18.13
CA LYS A 25 7.04 -7.72 16.70
C LYS A 25 5.68 -8.02 16.09
N LYS A 26 5.16 -7.06 15.34
CA LYS A 26 3.87 -7.17 14.63
C LYS A 26 4.14 -7.40 13.16
N TYR A 27 3.55 -8.45 12.62
CA TYR A 27 3.55 -8.73 11.20
C TYR A 27 2.25 -8.21 10.60
N TRP A 28 2.37 -7.22 9.74
CA TRP A 28 1.22 -6.57 9.11
C TRP A 28 1.14 -6.96 7.65
N ARG A 29 -0.05 -7.34 7.21
CA ARG A 29 -0.40 -7.40 5.80
C ARG A 29 -1.08 -6.10 5.41
N VAL A 30 -0.61 -5.49 4.33
CA VAL A 30 -1.15 -4.23 3.81
C VAL A 30 -1.80 -4.51 2.47
N LYS A 31 -3.10 -4.25 2.36
CA LYS A 31 -3.80 -4.22 1.07
C LYS A 31 -3.91 -2.78 0.62
N VAL A 32 -3.44 -2.48 -0.59
CA VAL A 32 -3.58 -1.18 -1.24
C VAL A 32 -4.57 -1.34 -2.39
N THR A 33 -5.62 -0.53 -2.39
CA THR A 33 -6.56 -0.41 -3.52
C THR A 33 -6.38 0.98 -4.13
N HIS A 34 -5.93 1.06 -5.38
CA HIS A 34 -5.93 2.28 -6.17
C HIS A 34 -7.35 2.55 -6.67
N VAL A 35 -7.98 3.60 -6.17
CA VAL A 35 -9.42 3.85 -6.35
C VAL A 35 -9.75 4.12 -7.83
N GLN A 36 -8.89 4.82 -8.54
CA GLN A 36 -9.14 5.25 -9.92
C GLN A 36 -9.06 4.11 -10.93
N ASP A 37 -8.19 3.13 -10.70
CA ASP A 37 -7.97 2.02 -11.63
C ASP A 37 -8.50 0.69 -11.08
N GLU A 38 -9.17 0.71 -9.92
CA GLU A 38 -9.64 -0.45 -9.15
C GLU A 38 -8.59 -1.54 -8.94
N LYS A 39 -7.30 -1.17 -9.05
CA LYS A 39 -6.17 -2.09 -8.94
C LYS A 39 -5.89 -2.37 -7.48
N GLU A 40 -5.80 -3.63 -7.12
CA GLU A 40 -5.47 -4.07 -5.78
C GLU A 40 -4.09 -4.74 -5.73
N ALA A 41 -3.34 -4.48 -4.66
CA ALA A 41 -2.07 -5.11 -4.37
C ALA A 41 -1.97 -5.45 -2.87
N LEU A 42 -1.27 -6.54 -2.56
CA LEU A 42 -1.08 -7.06 -1.20
C LEU A 42 0.41 -7.09 -0.90
N PHE A 43 0.79 -6.63 0.29
CA PHE A 43 2.16 -6.50 0.74
C PHE A 43 2.33 -7.02 2.16
N ASP A 44 3.51 -7.55 2.46
CA ASP A 44 3.88 -8.05 3.80
C ASP A 44 4.57 -6.99 4.67
N SER A 45 4.69 -5.76 4.16
CA SER A 45 5.22 -4.61 4.91
C SER A 45 4.59 -3.30 4.45
N ILE A 46 4.67 -2.30 5.33
CA ILE A 46 4.24 -0.93 5.02
C ILE A 46 5.19 -0.31 3.99
N ASP A 47 6.49 -0.55 4.11
CA ASP A 47 7.51 0.01 3.22
C ASP A 47 7.27 -0.42 1.76
N ALA A 48 7.03 -1.72 1.52
CA ALA A 48 6.72 -2.22 0.18
C ALA A 48 5.41 -1.64 -0.38
N ALA A 49 4.40 -1.45 0.47
CA ALA A 49 3.15 -0.79 0.07
C ALA A 49 3.35 0.68 -0.33
N MET A 50 4.26 1.38 0.36
CA MET A 50 4.61 2.77 0.05
C MET A 50 5.45 2.88 -1.22
N GLU A 51 6.37 1.96 -1.48
CA GLU A 51 7.11 1.89 -2.75
C GLU A 51 6.16 1.75 -3.93
N PHE A 52 5.16 0.86 -3.83
CA PHE A 52 4.12 0.74 -4.85
C PHE A 52 3.36 2.06 -5.07
N ILE A 53 3.01 2.79 -4.01
CA ILE A 53 2.33 4.08 -4.13
C ILE A 53 3.22 5.09 -4.88
N LYS A 54 4.51 5.17 -4.52
CA LYS A 54 5.50 6.05 -5.19
C LYS A 54 5.61 5.76 -6.68
N GLU A 55 5.66 4.49 -7.06
CA GLU A 55 5.65 4.08 -8.48
C GLU A 55 4.41 4.58 -9.21
N VAL A 56 3.23 4.44 -8.59
CA VAL A 56 1.95 4.88 -9.20
C VAL A 56 1.89 6.41 -9.34
N VAL A 57 2.43 7.17 -8.38
CA VAL A 57 2.45 8.64 -8.44
C VAL A 57 3.63 9.22 -9.23
N GLY A 58 4.61 8.39 -9.61
CA GLY A 58 5.81 8.82 -10.32
C GLY A 58 6.88 9.49 -9.43
N GLU A 59 6.95 9.13 -8.15
CA GLU A 59 7.95 9.61 -7.18
C GLU A 59 9.10 8.61 -6.93
N THR A 60 9.43 7.78 -7.92
CA THR A 60 10.57 6.83 -7.88
C THR A 60 11.92 7.51 -8.02
#